data_AF-A0A0D0ADV6-F1
#
_entry.id   AF-A0A0D0ADV6-F1
#
_cell.length_a   1.000
_cell.length_b   1.000
_cell.length_c   1.000
_cell.angle_alpha   90.00
_cell.angle_beta   90.00
_cell.angle_gamma   90.00
#
_symmetry.space_group_name_H-M   'P 1'
#
loop_
_entity.id
_entity.type
_entity.pdbx_description
1 polymer ?
#
loop_
_entity_poly.entity_id
_entity_poly.type
_entity_poly.pdbx_seq_one_letter_code
_entity_poly.pdbx_strand_id
1 'polypeptide(L)'
;MHRAFDSEDIIYSVLKYIEPKDLKNVAMTCSRLAGPVLDILWSKQSSLVPLIMCLPQDTWEIKDDTIYLTREPTPTFHPKLSVSALVLRWLFEQFPPATLFPNLCVFDSYALRESSSDLSLIRKFISPGLESLMLDVCAPFPTHEVEQFLAVLPIEVQGLRQLLISMDDGATAFAVPPSFGKLPNLITLSIHGADVCLTR
;
A
#
# COMPACT_ATOMS: atom_id res chain seq x y z
N MET A 1 5.75 -30.84 -26.01
CA MET A 1 4.68 -30.21 -25.20
C MET A 1 4.34 -28.88 -25.84
N HIS A 2 3.07 -28.51 -25.96
CA HIS A 2 2.65 -27.30 -26.68
C HIS A 2 2.55 -26.11 -25.73
N ARG A 3 3.24 -25.00 -26.04
CA ARG A 3 3.25 -23.74 -25.26
C ARG A 3 1.95 -22.93 -25.32
N ALA A 4 0.88 -23.47 -25.93
CA ALA A 4 -0.38 -22.74 -26.14
C ALA A 4 -1.13 -22.39 -24.83
N PHE A 5 -0.76 -22.99 -23.70
CA PHE A 5 -1.33 -22.72 -22.38
C PHE A 5 -0.44 -21.85 -21.47
N ASP A 6 0.71 -21.36 -21.94
CA ASP A 6 1.56 -20.43 -21.17
C ASP A 6 1.22 -18.94 -21.44
N SER A 7 0.13 -18.63 -22.16
CA SER A 7 -0.43 -17.27 -22.23
C SER A 7 -1.42 -17.04 -21.09
N GLU A 8 -1.05 -16.15 -20.17
CA GLU A 8 -1.86 -15.79 -19.01
C GLU A 8 -3.23 -15.22 -19.43
N ASP A 9 -3.33 -14.55 -20.59
CA ASP A 9 -4.58 -14.07 -21.18
C ASP A 9 -5.63 -15.17 -21.37
N ILE A 10 -5.22 -16.38 -21.78
CA ILE A 10 -6.14 -17.51 -21.98
C ILE A 10 -6.58 -18.06 -20.63
N ILE A 11 -5.66 -18.15 -19.67
CA ILE A 11 -5.96 -18.56 -18.30
C ILE A 11 -6.96 -17.59 -17.67
N TYR A 12 -6.68 -16.29 -17.68
CA TYR A 12 -7.56 -15.24 -17.20
C TYR A 12 -8.93 -15.27 -17.91
N SER A 13 -8.95 -15.45 -19.23
CA SER A 13 -10.19 -15.53 -20.01
C SER A 13 -11.06 -16.71 -19.57
N VAL A 14 -10.48 -17.90 -19.37
CA VAL A 14 -11.22 -19.08 -18.90
C VAL A 14 -11.70 -18.89 -17.46
N LEU A 15 -10.81 -18.48 -16.55
CA LEU A 15 -11.13 -18.27 -15.13
C LEU A 15 -12.21 -17.21 -14.92
N LYS A 16 -12.30 -16.18 -15.79
CA LYS A 16 -13.30 -15.11 -15.70
C LYS A 16 -14.73 -15.64 -15.75
N TYR A 17 -14.98 -16.72 -16.52
CA TYR A 17 -16.27 -17.40 -16.66
C TYR A 17 -16.57 -18.44 -15.58
N ILE A 18 -15.61 -18.78 -14.71
CA ILE A 18 -15.84 -19.70 -13.58
C ILE A 18 -16.58 -18.95 -12.46
N GLU A 19 -17.55 -19.62 -11.83
CA GLU A 19 -18.28 -19.07 -10.68
C GLU A 19 -17.35 -18.83 -9.47
N PRO A 20 -17.54 -17.76 -8.68
CA PRO A 20 -16.67 -17.45 -7.53
C PRO A 20 -16.51 -18.58 -6.50
N LYS A 21 -17.56 -19.40 -6.32
CA LYS A 21 -17.55 -20.58 -5.45
C LYS A 21 -16.54 -21.65 -5.90
N ASP A 22 -16.39 -21.81 -7.21
CA ASP A 22 -15.56 -22.85 -7.83
C ASP A 22 -14.15 -22.36 -8.13
N LEU A 23 -13.97 -21.05 -8.34
CA LEU A 23 -12.65 -20.42 -8.41
C LEU A 23 -11.77 -20.79 -7.21
N LYS A 24 -12.31 -20.73 -5.98
CA LYS A 24 -11.60 -21.18 -4.77
C LYS A 24 -11.07 -22.62 -4.90
N ASN A 25 -11.86 -23.52 -5.47
CA ASN A 25 -11.48 -24.93 -5.66
C ASN A 25 -10.38 -25.07 -6.73
N VAL A 26 -10.37 -24.23 -7.77
CA VAL A 26 -9.30 -24.19 -8.79
C VAL A 26 -7.97 -23.72 -8.19
N ALA A 27 -7.95 -22.67 -7.35
CA ALA A 27 -6.73 -22.25 -6.65
C ALA A 27 -6.20 -23.34 -5.71
N MET A 28 -7.08 -24.01 -4.97
CA MET A 28 -6.70 -25.08 -4.03
C MET A 28 -6.18 -26.35 -4.73
N THR A 29 -6.56 -26.60 -5.98
CA THR A 29 -6.17 -27.82 -6.72
C THR A 29 -5.00 -27.60 -7.69
N CYS A 30 -4.72 -26.36 -8.10
CA CYS A 30 -3.61 -26.05 -9.01
C CYS A 30 -2.88 -24.76 -8.60
N SER A 31 -1.68 -24.90 -8.01
CA SER A 31 -0.85 -23.77 -7.58
C SER A 31 -0.46 -22.82 -8.72
N ARG A 32 -0.28 -23.32 -9.95
CA ARG A 32 -0.06 -22.47 -11.16
C ARG A 32 -1.24 -21.56 -11.49
N LEU A 33 -2.45 -21.85 -11.00
CA LEU A 33 -3.65 -21.04 -11.21
C LEU A 33 -3.99 -20.17 -10.00
N ALA A 34 -3.36 -20.39 -8.84
CA ALA A 34 -3.73 -19.72 -7.59
C ALA A 34 -3.61 -18.18 -7.66
N GLY A 35 -2.56 -17.64 -8.30
CA GLY A 35 -2.41 -16.20 -8.53
C GLY A 35 -3.54 -15.61 -9.39
N PRO A 36 -3.67 -15.99 -10.67
CA PRO A 36 -4.76 -15.52 -11.54
C PRO A 36 -6.18 -15.74 -10.99
N VAL A 37 -6.39 -16.81 -10.20
CA VAL A 37 -7.64 -17.03 -9.47
C VAL A 37 -7.85 -16.00 -8.36
N LEU A 38 -6.82 -15.72 -7.54
CA LEU A 38 -6.88 -14.71 -6.49
C LEU A 38 -7.16 -13.33 -7.09
N ASP A 39 -6.48 -12.95 -8.17
CA ASP A 39 -6.69 -11.66 -8.84
C ASP A 39 -8.14 -11.51 -9.35
N ILE A 40 -8.72 -12.58 -9.91
CA ILE A 40 -10.13 -12.60 -10.37
C ILE A 40 -11.11 -12.65 -9.19
N LEU A 41 -10.75 -13.24 -8.06
CA LEU A 41 -11.56 -13.19 -6.84
C LEU A 41 -11.54 -11.78 -6.24
N TRP A 42 -10.36 -11.16 -6.06
CA TRP A 42 -10.21 -9.82 -5.50
C TRP A 42 -10.87 -8.75 -6.34
N SER A 43 -10.67 -8.76 -7.67
CA SER A 43 -11.33 -7.82 -8.59
C SER A 43 -12.86 -7.99 -8.68
N LYS A 44 -13.42 -9.11 -8.16
CA LYS A 44 -14.86 -9.33 -8.02
C LYS A 44 -15.39 -9.03 -6.59
N GLN A 45 -14.54 -8.71 -5.60
CA GLN A 45 -15.01 -8.38 -4.26
C GLN A 45 -15.47 -6.92 -4.15
N SER A 46 -16.69 -6.72 -3.65
CA SER A 46 -17.23 -5.41 -3.26
C SER A 46 -16.84 -4.99 -1.84
N SER A 47 -16.05 -5.80 -1.11
CA SER A 47 -15.69 -5.55 0.28
C SER A 47 -14.39 -6.25 0.67
N LEU A 48 -13.66 -5.68 1.64
CA LEU A 48 -12.47 -6.28 2.26
C LEU A 48 -12.81 -7.40 3.26
N VAL A 49 -14.09 -7.67 3.53
CA VAL A 49 -14.57 -8.75 4.40
C VAL A 49 -13.82 -10.08 4.19
N PRO A 50 -13.60 -10.60 2.96
CA PRO A 50 -12.90 -11.87 2.77
C PRO A 50 -11.40 -11.82 3.14
N LEU A 51 -10.75 -10.65 3.03
CA LEU A 51 -9.36 -10.47 3.45
C LEU A 51 -9.25 -10.54 4.97
N ILE A 52 -10.21 -9.94 5.67
CA ILE A 52 -10.31 -9.98 7.13
C ILE A 52 -10.66 -11.41 7.59
N MET A 53 -11.55 -12.12 6.88
CA MET A 53 -11.86 -13.53 7.14
C MET A 53 -10.72 -14.51 6.87
N CYS A 54 -9.64 -14.09 6.18
CA CYS A 54 -8.40 -14.87 6.08
C CYS A 54 -7.51 -14.74 7.33
N LEU A 55 -7.82 -13.85 8.27
CA LEU A 55 -7.15 -13.73 9.56
C LEU A 55 -7.67 -14.77 10.56
N PRO A 56 -6.90 -15.14 11.61
CA PRO A 56 -7.32 -16.09 12.63
C PRO A 56 -8.68 -15.72 13.26
N GLN A 57 -9.52 -16.74 13.50
CA GLN A 57 -10.93 -16.56 13.87
C GLN A 57 -11.16 -15.80 15.20
N ASP A 58 -10.14 -15.65 16.03
CA ASP A 58 -10.16 -14.88 17.29
C ASP A 58 -9.73 -13.40 17.14
N THR A 59 -9.37 -12.97 15.93
CA THR A 59 -8.97 -11.57 15.63
C THR A 59 -10.13 -10.68 15.16
N TRP A 60 -11.29 -11.25 14.83
CA TRP A 60 -12.47 -10.54 14.36
C TRP A 60 -13.78 -11.19 14.83
N GLU A 61 -14.83 -10.38 14.93
CA GLU A 61 -16.23 -10.81 15.12
C GLU A 61 -17.15 -10.04 14.16
N ILE A 62 -18.40 -10.51 14.06
CA ILE A 62 -19.47 -9.84 13.32
C ILE A 62 -20.60 -9.56 14.29
N LYS A 63 -21.04 -8.31 14.38
CA LYS A 63 -22.22 -7.85 15.15
C LYS A 63 -22.97 -6.84 14.30
N ASP A 64 -24.29 -6.96 14.24
CA ASP A 64 -25.18 -6.00 13.56
C ASP A 64 -24.67 -5.63 12.14
N ASP A 65 -24.42 -6.67 11.32
CA ASP A 65 -23.83 -6.65 9.96
C ASP A 65 -22.48 -5.92 9.81
N THR A 66 -21.82 -5.56 10.92
CA THR A 66 -20.54 -4.87 10.98
C THR A 66 -19.44 -5.80 11.46
N ILE A 67 -18.26 -5.78 10.82
CA ILE A 67 -17.06 -6.48 11.32
C ILE A 67 -16.34 -5.60 12.32
N TYR A 68 -16.09 -6.16 13.50
CA TYR A 68 -15.24 -5.58 14.53
C TYR A 68 -13.98 -6.42 14.67
N LEU A 69 -12.83 -5.77 14.84
CA LEU A 69 -11.61 -6.45 15.28
C LEU A 69 -11.74 -6.61 16.80
N THR A 70 -11.85 -7.86 17.27
CA THR A 70 -12.25 -8.24 18.65
C THR A 70 -11.20 -7.91 19.70
N ARG A 71 -9.94 -7.97 19.27
CA ARG A 71 -8.80 -7.41 19.96
C ARG A 71 -8.43 -6.11 19.26
N GLU A 72 -7.74 -5.23 19.96
CA GLU A 72 -6.56 -4.64 19.34
C GLU A 72 -5.51 -5.77 19.39
N PRO A 73 -5.06 -6.36 18.27
CA PRO A 73 -3.68 -7.98 18.72
C PRO A 73 -2.53 -7.46 19.57
N THR A 74 -1.60 -8.26 20.06
CA THR A 74 -0.40 -7.65 20.64
C THR A 74 0.37 -6.94 19.49
N PRO A 75 0.30 -5.59 19.40
CA PRO A 75 0.25 -4.83 18.13
C PRO A 75 -0.59 -5.40 16.95
N THR A 76 -1.54 -6.28 17.27
CA THR A 76 -2.20 -7.32 16.44
C THR A 76 -3.92 -7.30 16.54
N PHE A 77 -3.80 -6.24 15.58
CA PHE A 77 -4.43 -5.25 14.64
C PHE A 77 -5.01 -3.98 15.29
N HIS A 78 -5.48 -3.05 14.48
CA HIS A 78 -6.10 -1.77 14.85
C HIS A 78 -7.09 -1.42 13.71
N PRO A 79 -7.99 -0.42 13.82
CA PRO A 79 -8.72 0.10 12.65
C PRO A 79 -7.83 0.71 11.55
N LYS A 80 -6.52 0.90 11.81
CA LYS A 80 -5.47 0.98 10.78
C LYS A 80 -4.99 -0.42 10.44
N LEU A 81 -4.88 -0.75 9.15
CA LEU A 81 -4.26 -2.00 8.69
C LEU A 81 -2.74 -1.96 8.92
N SER A 82 -2.34 -2.10 10.19
CA SER A 82 -0.95 -2.20 10.68
C SER A 82 -0.36 -3.56 10.30
N VAL A 83 -0.36 -3.85 9.00
CA VAL A 83 0.25 -5.05 8.45
C VAL A 83 1.74 -4.90 8.66
N SER A 84 2.32 -5.76 9.50
CA SER A 84 3.75 -5.68 9.81
C SER A 84 4.56 -5.57 8.52
N ALA A 85 5.57 -4.71 8.52
CA ALA A 85 6.35 -4.41 7.32
C ALA A 85 6.98 -5.66 6.69
N LEU A 86 7.23 -6.71 7.47
CA LEU A 86 7.67 -8.03 6.97
C LEU A 86 6.57 -8.73 6.15
N VAL A 87 5.31 -8.67 6.60
CA VAL A 87 4.16 -9.23 5.88
C VAL A 87 3.84 -8.42 4.63
N LEU A 88 3.98 -7.09 4.68
CA LEU A 88 3.89 -6.24 3.47
C LEU A 88 5.03 -6.49 2.49
N ARG A 89 6.28 -6.59 2.97
CA ARG A 89 7.45 -6.93 2.14
C ARG A 89 7.24 -8.27 1.44
N TRP A 90 6.79 -9.30 2.15
CA TRP A 90 6.47 -10.61 1.59
C TRP A 90 5.29 -10.56 0.61
N LEU A 91 4.18 -9.89 0.94
CA LEU A 91 3.07 -9.65 0.01
C LEU A 91 3.58 -8.96 -1.26
N PHE A 92 4.46 -7.97 -1.14
CA PHE A 92 5.09 -7.25 -2.25
C PHE A 92 6.32 -7.93 -2.88
N GLU A 93 6.63 -9.17 -2.48
CA GLU A 93 7.51 -10.09 -3.21
C GLU A 93 6.69 -11.06 -4.05
N GLN A 94 5.45 -11.38 -3.64
CA GLN A 94 4.53 -12.26 -4.37
C GLN A 94 3.60 -11.51 -5.34
N PHE A 95 3.14 -10.31 -4.97
CA PHE A 95 2.15 -9.52 -5.71
C PHE A 95 2.56 -8.03 -5.74
N PRO A 96 2.72 -7.40 -6.91
CA PRO A 96 3.03 -5.98 -6.98
C PRO A 96 1.99 -5.12 -6.23
N PRO A 97 2.40 -4.05 -5.52
CA PRO A 97 1.47 -3.16 -4.81
C PRO A 97 0.34 -2.61 -5.71
N ALA A 98 0.64 -2.36 -6.97
CA ALA A 98 -0.31 -1.89 -7.98
C ALA A 98 -1.37 -2.93 -8.38
N THR A 99 -1.16 -4.24 -8.15
CA THR A 99 -2.20 -5.27 -8.34
C THR A 99 -3.02 -5.50 -7.08
N LEU A 100 -2.41 -5.35 -5.89
CA LEU A 100 -3.11 -5.44 -4.59
C LEU A 100 -4.00 -4.21 -4.33
N PHE A 101 -3.55 -3.01 -4.70
CA PHE A 101 -4.23 -1.75 -4.42
C PHE A 101 -4.33 -0.84 -5.67
N PRO A 102 -4.97 -1.29 -6.78
CA PRO A 102 -5.02 -0.55 -8.05
C PRO A 102 -5.76 0.80 -7.97
N ASN A 103 -6.55 1.01 -6.92
CA ASN A 103 -7.34 2.24 -6.67
C ASN A 103 -6.85 2.99 -5.41
N LEU A 104 -5.56 2.89 -5.06
CA LEU A 104 -5.01 3.54 -3.86
C LEU A 104 -4.84 5.05 -4.05
N CYS A 105 -5.90 5.82 -3.78
CA CYS A 105 -5.89 7.28 -3.86
C CYS A 105 -5.33 7.99 -2.62
N VAL A 106 -5.22 7.31 -1.46
CA VAL A 106 -4.71 7.88 -0.21
C VAL A 106 -3.77 6.88 0.47
N PHE A 107 -2.60 7.34 0.91
CA PHE A 107 -1.65 6.53 1.67
C PHE A 107 -1.15 7.29 2.91
N ASP A 108 -1.22 6.62 4.06
CA ASP A 108 -0.75 7.11 5.35
C ASP A 108 0.36 6.19 5.88
N SER A 109 1.60 6.68 5.91
CA SER A 109 2.75 5.93 6.43
C SER A 109 2.71 5.70 7.94
N TYR A 110 1.87 6.41 8.72
CA TYR A 110 1.57 6.02 10.11
C TYR A 110 0.84 4.67 10.19
N ALA A 111 0.37 4.09 9.08
CA ALA A 111 -0.07 2.69 9.03
C ALA A 111 1.10 1.68 9.06
N LEU A 112 2.33 2.10 8.74
CA LEU A 112 3.51 1.22 8.71
C LEU A 112 4.29 1.14 10.03
N ARG A 113 4.05 2.06 10.99
CA ARG A 113 4.62 2.16 12.36
C ARG A 113 6.00 1.52 12.60
N GLU A 114 6.09 0.20 12.68
CA GLU A 114 7.34 -0.57 12.87
C GLU A 114 8.36 -0.40 11.74
N SER A 115 7.95 0.10 10.58
CA SER A 115 8.84 0.51 9.48
C SER A 115 8.28 1.71 8.71
N SER A 116 7.79 2.73 9.42
CA SER A 116 7.77 4.09 8.85
C SER A 116 9.17 4.51 8.41
N SER A 117 10.21 3.99 9.08
CA SER A 117 11.64 4.09 8.74
C SER A 117 12.09 3.40 7.43
N ASP A 118 11.17 2.94 6.56
CA ASP A 118 11.49 2.22 5.32
C ASP A 118 10.89 2.92 4.10
N LEU A 119 11.60 3.93 3.58
CA LEU A 119 11.22 4.64 2.35
C LEU A 119 11.18 3.71 1.13
N SER A 120 11.87 2.55 1.14
CA SER A 120 11.79 1.58 0.05
C SER A 120 10.44 0.83 0.04
N LEU A 121 9.87 0.57 1.22
CA LEU A 121 8.52 0.04 1.39
C LEU A 121 7.45 1.10 1.16
N ILE A 122 7.65 2.35 1.62
CA ILE A 122 6.73 3.45 1.32
C ILE A 122 6.67 3.69 -0.20
N ARG A 123 7.82 3.67 -0.90
CA ARG A 123 7.90 3.83 -2.36
C ARG A 123 7.13 2.73 -3.11
N LYS A 124 6.99 1.53 -2.55
CA LYS A 124 6.14 0.48 -3.12
C LYS A 124 4.66 0.87 -3.15
N PHE A 125 4.15 1.66 -2.20
CA PHE A 125 2.74 2.14 -2.22
C PHE A 125 2.47 3.29 -3.20
N ILE A 126 3.51 3.86 -3.81
CA ILE A 126 3.36 4.96 -4.78
C ILE A 126 2.76 4.41 -6.08
N SER A 127 1.65 4.99 -6.52
CA SER A 127 1.00 4.66 -7.79
C SER A 127 0.53 5.93 -8.51
N PRO A 128 0.39 5.95 -9.85
CA PRO A 128 -0.05 7.13 -10.58
C PRO A 128 -1.40 7.72 -10.15
N GLY A 129 -2.26 6.92 -9.49
CA GLY A 129 -3.57 7.31 -8.96
C GLY A 129 -3.58 7.82 -7.52
N LEU A 130 -2.43 7.91 -6.85
CA LEU A 130 -2.33 8.42 -5.48
C LEU A 130 -2.52 9.95 -5.45
N GLU A 131 -3.62 10.41 -4.86
CA GLU A 131 -3.96 11.83 -4.70
C GLU A 131 -3.46 12.43 -3.37
N SER A 132 -3.31 11.63 -2.31
CA SER A 132 -2.90 12.09 -0.98
C SER A 132 -1.87 11.17 -0.33
N LEU A 133 -0.77 11.77 0.16
CA LEU A 133 0.37 11.08 0.78
C LEU A 133 0.71 11.74 2.12
N MET A 134 0.70 10.96 3.20
CA MET A 134 1.12 11.39 4.54
C MET A 134 2.39 10.62 4.95
N LEU A 135 3.49 11.36 5.13
CA LEU A 135 4.81 10.86 5.47
C LEU A 135 5.14 11.16 6.94
N ASP A 136 5.36 10.11 7.73
CA ASP A 136 5.92 10.16 9.06
C ASP A 136 7.44 9.92 8.97
N VAL A 137 8.20 10.97 9.21
CA VAL A 137 9.67 11.01 9.15
C VAL A 137 10.25 11.17 10.57
N CYS A 138 9.47 10.88 11.62
CA CYS A 138 9.94 10.90 13.02
C CYS A 138 10.91 9.73 13.36
N ALA A 139 11.15 8.81 12.42
CA ALA A 139 12.23 7.83 12.52
C ALA A 139 13.60 8.47 12.21
N PRO A 140 14.74 7.92 12.70
CA PRO A 140 16.07 8.47 12.48
C PRO A 140 16.59 8.22 11.05
N PHE A 141 15.91 8.82 10.06
CA PHE A 141 16.31 8.81 8.67
C PHE A 141 17.56 9.66 8.42
N PRO A 142 18.49 9.19 7.58
CA PRO A 142 19.46 10.09 6.96
C PRO A 142 18.70 11.09 6.06
N THR A 143 18.88 12.39 6.27
CA THR A 143 18.16 13.45 5.54
C THR A 143 18.24 13.27 4.01
N HIS A 144 19.38 12.78 3.51
CA HIS A 144 19.61 12.52 2.10
C HIS A 144 18.74 11.39 1.50
N GLU A 145 18.28 10.41 2.29
CA GLU A 145 17.34 9.38 1.81
C GLU A 145 15.95 9.97 1.62
N VAL A 146 15.52 10.82 2.57
CA VAL A 146 14.27 11.58 2.49
C VAL A 146 14.29 12.52 1.29
N GLU A 147 15.37 13.28 1.11
CA GLU A 147 15.57 14.15 -0.07
C GLU A 147 15.54 13.36 -1.39
N GLN A 148 16.20 12.20 -1.47
CA GLN A 148 16.17 11.35 -2.67
C GLN A 148 14.76 10.81 -2.98
N PHE A 149 14.02 10.38 -1.96
CA PHE A 149 12.62 9.95 -2.10
C PHE A 149 11.73 11.10 -2.58
N LEU A 150 11.84 12.28 -1.96
CA LEU A 150 11.06 13.48 -2.35
C LEU A 150 11.50 14.06 -3.70
N ALA A 151 12.70 13.73 -4.19
CA ALA A 151 13.17 14.09 -5.52
C ALA A 151 12.53 13.23 -6.64
N VAL A 152 12.15 11.98 -6.35
CA VAL A 152 11.48 11.09 -7.33
C VAL A 152 9.96 11.21 -7.33
N LEU A 153 9.32 11.68 -6.25
CA LEU A 153 7.86 11.87 -6.17
C LEU A 153 7.22 12.52 -7.43
N PRO A 154 7.74 13.61 -8.02
CA PRO A 154 7.08 14.25 -9.17
C PRO A 154 7.08 13.40 -10.45
N ILE A 155 7.91 12.36 -10.51
CA ILE A 155 7.98 11.41 -11.62
C ILE A 155 6.98 10.27 -11.40
N GLU A 156 6.89 9.77 -10.16
CA GLU A 156 6.15 8.55 -9.81
C GLU A 156 4.68 8.81 -9.44
N VAL A 157 4.35 10.00 -8.91
CA VAL A 157 3.00 10.43 -8.52
C VAL A 157 2.60 11.78 -9.10
N GLN A 158 2.33 11.77 -10.40
CA GLN A 158 1.79 12.94 -11.12
C GLN A 158 0.38 13.32 -10.65
N GLY A 159 -0.38 12.37 -10.11
CA GLY A 159 -1.72 12.59 -9.54
C GLY A 159 -1.74 13.28 -8.17
N LEU A 160 -0.59 13.50 -7.52
CA LEU A 160 -0.55 13.94 -6.12
C LEU A 160 -1.09 15.37 -5.93
N ARG A 161 -2.06 15.51 -5.02
CA ARG A 161 -2.79 16.74 -4.70
C ARG A 161 -2.54 17.21 -3.28
N GLN A 162 -2.25 16.28 -2.37
CA GLN A 162 -1.94 16.53 -0.97
C GLN A 162 -0.65 15.80 -0.59
N LEU A 163 0.29 16.52 0.00
CA LEU A 163 1.49 15.99 0.61
C LEU A 163 1.63 16.57 2.02
N LEU A 164 1.50 15.71 3.03
CA LEU A 164 1.82 16.05 4.41
C LEU A 164 3.10 15.31 4.82
N ILE A 165 4.02 16.03 5.46
CA ILE A 165 5.27 15.49 5.98
C ILE A 165 5.35 15.91 7.45
N SER A 166 5.35 14.94 8.36
CA SER A 166 5.68 15.16 9.77
C SER A 166 7.13 14.75 10.00
N MET A 167 7.88 15.60 10.67
CA MET A 167 9.20 15.31 11.21
C MET A 167 9.10 15.39 12.74
N ASP A 168 10.06 14.79 13.46
CA ASP A 168 10.18 15.01 14.90
C ASP A 168 10.83 16.37 15.14
N ASP A 169 10.56 17.04 16.27
CA ASP A 169 11.01 18.43 16.59
C ASP A 169 12.54 18.54 16.85
N GLY A 170 13.34 17.67 16.24
CA GLY A 170 14.79 17.58 16.36
C GLY A 170 15.56 18.59 15.50
N ALA A 171 16.80 18.88 15.91
CA ALA A 171 17.65 19.92 15.33
C ALA A 171 18.21 19.65 13.91
N THR A 172 17.58 18.78 13.12
CA THR A 172 17.94 18.49 11.73
C THR A 172 17.25 19.47 10.79
N ALA A 173 17.96 20.52 10.37
CA ALA A 173 17.48 21.44 9.34
C ALA A 173 17.19 20.68 8.03
N PHE A 174 15.94 20.73 7.57
CA PHE A 174 15.49 20.07 6.34
C PHE A 174 15.41 21.09 5.19
N ALA A 175 16.17 20.85 4.13
CA ALA A 175 16.09 21.66 2.91
C ALA A 175 14.89 21.20 2.07
N VAL A 176 13.90 22.08 1.88
CA VAL A 176 12.71 21.78 1.05
C VAL A 176 13.14 21.59 -0.41
N PRO A 177 13.06 20.37 -0.98
CA PRO A 177 13.66 20.11 -2.27
C PRO A 177 12.91 20.83 -3.40
N PRO A 178 13.60 21.42 -4.39
CA PRO A 178 12.98 22.13 -5.51
C PRO A 178 12.23 21.18 -6.48
N SER A 179 12.18 19.89 -6.19
CA SER A 179 11.31 18.91 -6.86
C SER A 179 9.82 19.19 -6.61
N PHE A 180 9.44 19.74 -5.45
CA PHE A 180 8.03 20.00 -5.14
C PHE A 180 7.37 21.00 -6.08
N GLY A 181 8.12 22.00 -6.57
CA GLY A 181 7.65 22.94 -7.60
C GLY A 181 7.38 22.29 -8.97
N LYS A 182 7.58 20.97 -9.11
CA LYS A 182 7.32 20.18 -10.31
C LYS A 182 6.14 19.22 -10.15
N LEU A 183 5.47 19.15 -8.99
CA LEU A 183 4.24 18.38 -8.81
C LEU A 183 3.07 19.16 -9.43
N PRO A 184 2.52 18.74 -10.59
CA PRO A 184 1.65 19.60 -11.38
C PRO A 184 0.24 19.78 -10.79
N ASN A 185 -0.17 18.86 -9.90
CA ASN A 185 -1.51 18.81 -9.33
C ASN A 185 -1.54 19.11 -7.82
N LEU A 186 -0.41 19.50 -7.20
CA LEU A 186 -0.31 19.68 -5.76
C LEU A 186 -1.06 20.93 -5.30
N ILE A 187 -2.12 20.73 -4.50
CA ILE A 187 -2.97 21.78 -3.92
C ILE A 187 -2.53 22.09 -2.48
N THR A 188 -2.09 21.08 -1.74
CA THR A 188 -1.71 21.20 -0.33
C THR A 188 -0.35 20.57 -0.08
N LEU A 189 0.60 21.38 0.37
CA LEU A 189 1.84 20.93 1.00
C LEU A 189 1.76 21.33 2.48
N SER A 190 2.10 20.42 3.38
CA SER A 190 2.18 20.71 4.82
C SER A 190 3.39 20.00 5.40
N ILE A 191 4.27 20.76 6.06
CA ILE A 191 5.49 20.24 6.70
C ILE A 191 5.43 20.65 8.17
N HIS A 192 5.54 19.67 9.06
CA HIS A 192 5.50 19.83 10.51
C HIS A 192 6.80 19.33 11.12
N GLY A 193 7.21 19.91 12.27
CA GLY A 193 8.39 19.48 13.04
C GLY A 193 9.75 19.81 12.42
N ALA A 194 9.82 20.70 11.42
CA ALA A 194 11.07 21.09 10.78
C ALA A 194 11.30 22.60 10.86
N ASP A 195 12.54 23.01 11.15
CA ASP A 195 12.97 24.40 11.04
C ASP A 195 13.23 24.71 9.54
N VAL A 196 12.22 25.27 8.87
CA VAL A 196 12.13 25.31 7.39
C VAL A 196 13.07 26.37 6.79
N CYS A 197 14.33 25.98 6.61
CA CYS A 197 15.33 26.74 5.87
C CYS A 197 14.99 26.79 4.37
N LEU A 198 14.27 27.83 3.94
CA LEU A 198 14.01 28.13 2.53
C LEU A 198 15.31 28.57 1.82
N THR A 199 16.08 27.61 1.34
CA THR A 199 17.19 27.82 0.41
C THR A 199 16.66 28.41 -0.90
N ARG A 200 17.25 29.53 -1.32
CA ARG A 200 16.77 30.39 -2.41
C ARG A 200 17.55 30.20 -3.71
#